data_AF-A0A4Q8UHV0-F1
#
_entry.id   AF-A0A4Q8UHV0-F1
#
_cell.length_a   1.000
_cell.length_b   1.000
_cell.length_c   1.000
_cell.angle_alpha   90.00
_cell.angle_beta   90.00
_cell.angle_gamma   90.00
#
_symmetry.space_group_name_H-M   'P 1'
#
loop_
_entity.id
_entity.type
_entity.pdbx_description
1 polymer ?
#
loop_
_entity_poly.entity_id
_entity_poly.type
_entity_poly.pdbx_seq_one_letter_code
_entity_poly.pdbx_strand_id
1 'polypeptide(L)'
;MACDTKRQYRKSTQKVRFAEISPIRWHTTRQPAAGHSEGEGVMQATSPAPSNPLDQLKDIHVPDGVNSWPLDWGWWCLGGIVILVIVVTVWWLMRRYRFNKARREALTYLAEITGAETNWPMLINTGLKRTAMSYFQTEDIAKLSGKPWVEFLTSRLDVATSSEVTPGLTTLQEQLYIPAPNQSHFAQCHQSALVWIKSADLKDIKPNTSGNKVRGQYA
;
A
#
# COMPACT_ATOMS: atom_id res chain seq x y z
N MET A 1 6.93 -10.39 45.77
CA MET A 1 5.72 -9.58 46.02
C MET A 1 5.35 -8.93 44.69
N ALA A 2 4.28 -9.42 44.04
CA ALA A 2 3.50 -8.91 42.88
C ALA A 2 4.23 -8.20 41.70
N CYS A 3 3.92 -8.36 40.42
CA CYS A 3 2.67 -8.76 39.77
C CYS A 3 2.96 -9.02 38.27
N ASP A 4 2.25 -10.00 37.69
CA ASP A 4 1.51 -9.95 36.41
C ASP A 4 2.13 -9.43 35.10
N THR A 5 1.83 -9.92 33.89
CA THR A 5 1.31 -11.17 33.28
C THR A 5 0.75 -10.78 31.90
N LYS A 6 1.53 -10.44 30.85
CA LYS A 6 1.02 -10.42 29.46
C LYS A 6 2.22 -10.67 28.53
N ARG A 7 2.21 -11.50 27.50
CA ARG A 7 1.08 -12.04 26.72
C ARG A 7 1.60 -13.22 25.88
N GLN A 8 1.22 -14.43 26.31
CA GLN A 8 1.09 -15.59 25.41
C GLN A 8 -0.06 -15.30 24.44
N TYR A 9 0.18 -15.32 23.13
CA TYR A 9 -0.90 -15.49 22.16
C TYR A 9 -0.48 -16.41 21.01
N ARG A 10 -0.53 -17.69 21.36
CA ARG A 10 -0.75 -18.86 20.54
C ARG A 10 -1.84 -18.60 19.48
N LYS A 11 -1.47 -18.50 18.20
CA LYS A 11 -2.45 -18.63 17.10
C LYS A 11 -2.53 -20.08 16.66
N SER A 12 -3.51 -20.77 17.25
CA SER A 12 -4.09 -22.01 16.77
C SER A 12 -5.36 -21.65 15.98
N THR A 13 -5.39 -21.94 14.69
CA THR A 13 -6.59 -22.03 13.86
C THR A 13 -6.26 -23.04 12.75
N GLN A 14 -6.44 -24.33 12.97
CA GLN A 14 -7.67 -25.09 12.75
C GLN A 14 -8.23 -24.98 11.32
N LYS A 15 -7.78 -25.95 10.49
CA LYS A 15 -8.62 -26.89 9.73
C LYS A 15 -9.86 -26.28 9.04
N VAL A 16 -9.70 -25.88 7.79
CA VAL A 16 -10.82 -25.75 6.84
C VAL A 16 -10.74 -26.92 5.88
N ARG A 17 -11.61 -27.91 6.10
CA ARG A 17 -11.96 -28.95 5.15
C ARG A 17 -12.52 -28.26 3.91
N PHE A 18 -11.82 -28.34 2.78
CA PHE A 18 -12.42 -28.05 1.49
C PHE A 18 -13.43 -29.16 1.19
N ALA A 19 -14.69 -28.75 1.18
CA ALA A 19 -15.83 -29.57 0.80
C ALA A 19 -15.75 -29.92 -0.70
N GLU A 20 -16.26 -31.10 -1.00
CA GLU A 20 -16.44 -31.70 -2.32
C GLU A 20 -16.96 -30.71 -3.37
N ILE A 21 -16.22 -30.62 -4.46
CA ILE A 21 -16.69 -30.04 -5.72
C ILE A 21 -17.50 -31.14 -6.41
N SER A 22 -18.83 -31.08 -6.29
CA SER A 22 -19.73 -31.92 -7.07
C SER A 22 -19.72 -31.48 -8.54
N PRO A 23 -19.54 -32.40 -9.51
CA PRO A 23 -19.61 -32.05 -10.92
C PRO A 23 -21.07 -31.80 -11.35
N ILE A 24 -21.22 -30.72 -12.11
CA ILE A 24 -22.45 -30.24 -12.75
C ILE A 24 -22.96 -31.34 -13.69
N ARG A 25 -24.00 -32.06 -13.26
CA ARG A 25 -24.71 -33.08 -14.03
C ARG A 25 -25.93 -32.43 -14.68
N TRP A 26 -25.83 -32.06 -15.95
CA TRP A 26 -26.99 -31.71 -16.77
C TRP A 26 -27.88 -32.96 -16.89
N HIS A 27 -29.17 -32.79 -16.61
CA HIS A 27 -30.18 -33.82 -16.79
C HIS A 27 -30.82 -33.55 -18.16
N THR A 28 -30.47 -34.36 -19.16
CA THR A 28 -31.26 -34.43 -20.40
C THR A 28 -32.53 -35.18 -20.09
N THR A 29 -33.61 -34.45 -19.84
CA THR A 29 -34.95 -35.02 -19.85
C THR A 29 -35.31 -35.36 -21.29
N ARG A 30 -35.08 -36.60 -21.71
CA ARG A 30 -35.84 -37.21 -22.81
C ARG A 30 -37.08 -37.83 -22.20
N GLN A 31 -38.22 -37.20 -22.42
CA GLN A 31 -39.52 -37.79 -22.13
C GLN A 31 -40.18 -38.25 -23.44
N PRO A 32 -40.84 -39.42 -23.46
CA PRO A 32 -41.27 -40.09 -24.68
C PRO A 32 -42.69 -39.67 -25.07
N ALA A 33 -42.98 -39.66 -26.38
CA ALA A 33 -44.35 -39.65 -26.88
C ALA A 33 -44.57 -40.91 -27.71
N ALA A 34 -45.36 -41.82 -27.13
CA ALA A 34 -46.01 -42.88 -27.86
C ALA A 34 -47.18 -42.32 -28.68
N GLY A 35 -47.29 -42.74 -29.93
CA GLY A 35 -48.46 -42.61 -30.79
C GLY A 35 -48.19 -43.47 -32.03
N HIS A 36 -48.55 -44.76 -32.00
CA HIS A 36 -49.82 -45.35 -32.46
C HIS A 36 -50.11 -45.24 -33.96
N SER A 37 -50.75 -46.31 -34.45
CA SER A 37 -51.35 -46.60 -35.77
C SER A 37 -50.37 -46.89 -36.92
N GLU A 38 -50.17 -48.16 -37.31
CA GLU A 38 -51.08 -49.09 -38.02
C GLU A 38 -51.31 -48.72 -39.49
N GLY A 39 -51.12 -49.72 -40.34
CA GLY A 39 -51.14 -49.59 -41.79
C GLY A 39 -52.52 -49.74 -42.43
N GLU A 40 -52.44 -49.63 -43.75
CA GLU A 40 -53.37 -50.13 -44.78
C GLU A 40 -54.70 -49.40 -44.97
N GLY A 41 -54.87 -48.85 -46.19
CA GLY A 41 -56.12 -49.04 -46.91
C GLY A 41 -56.79 -47.80 -47.54
N VAL A 42 -56.55 -47.67 -48.85
CA VAL A 42 -57.54 -47.41 -49.93
C VAL A 42 -58.20 -46.01 -50.12
N MET A 43 -58.24 -45.63 -51.40
CA MET A 43 -59.22 -44.78 -52.14
C MET A 43 -58.95 -43.28 -52.33
N GLN A 44 -58.94 -42.92 -53.62
CA GLN A 44 -58.84 -41.59 -54.23
C GLN A 44 -60.01 -40.67 -53.87
N ALA A 45 -59.75 -39.36 -53.72
CA ALA A 45 -60.60 -38.27 -54.23
C ALA A 45 -59.94 -36.89 -54.04
N THR A 46 -59.79 -36.17 -55.16
CA THR A 46 -59.93 -34.70 -55.32
C THR A 46 -58.98 -33.77 -54.56
N SER A 47 -57.97 -33.25 -55.28
CA SER A 47 -57.32 -31.97 -54.96
C SER A 47 -58.33 -30.82 -54.98
N PRO A 48 -58.33 -29.98 -53.94
CA PRO A 48 -58.15 -28.55 -54.15
C PRO A 48 -56.85 -28.12 -53.46
N ALA A 49 -56.11 -27.23 -54.11
CA ALA A 49 -54.81 -26.75 -53.68
C ALA A 49 -54.75 -26.44 -52.17
N PRO A 50 -53.76 -26.94 -51.41
CA PRO A 50 -53.44 -26.33 -50.14
C PRO A 50 -52.86 -24.96 -50.45
N SER A 51 -53.63 -23.90 -50.15
CA SER A 51 -53.13 -22.54 -50.02
C SER A 51 -51.80 -22.59 -49.28
N ASN A 52 -50.73 -22.23 -49.98
CA ASN A 52 -49.37 -22.40 -49.54
C ASN A 52 -49.18 -21.61 -48.23
N PRO A 53 -48.91 -22.23 -47.07
CA PRO A 53 -48.75 -21.53 -45.80
C PRO A 53 -47.52 -20.60 -45.78
N LEU A 54 -46.71 -20.61 -46.85
CA LEU A 54 -45.60 -19.69 -47.08
C LEU A 54 -46.05 -18.26 -47.42
N ASP A 55 -47.28 -18.04 -47.93
CA ASP A 55 -47.84 -16.69 -48.18
C ASP A 55 -48.32 -16.00 -46.89
N GLN A 56 -48.35 -16.72 -45.78
CA GLN A 56 -48.57 -16.18 -44.43
C GLN A 56 -47.26 -16.00 -43.66
N LEU A 57 -46.11 -16.04 -44.34
CA LEU A 57 -44.89 -15.45 -43.80
C LEU A 57 -45.00 -13.94 -43.91
N LYS A 58 -45.90 -13.41 -43.07
CA LYS A 58 -46.01 -12.01 -42.68
C LYS A 58 -44.58 -11.51 -42.50
N ASP A 59 -44.25 -10.56 -43.36
CA ASP A 59 -43.14 -9.64 -43.25
C ASP A 59 -42.83 -9.42 -41.77
N ILE A 60 -41.73 -10.03 -41.30
CA ILE A 60 -41.22 -9.78 -39.98
C ILE A 60 -40.74 -8.33 -40.03
N HIS A 61 -41.64 -7.41 -39.66
CA HIS A 61 -41.25 -6.11 -39.18
C HIS A 61 -40.36 -6.38 -37.96
N VAL A 62 -39.04 -6.40 -38.18
CA VAL A 62 -38.07 -6.19 -37.13
C VAL A 62 -38.33 -4.76 -36.68
N PRO A 63 -38.89 -4.52 -35.47
CA PRO A 63 -39.08 -3.15 -35.01
C PRO A 63 -37.72 -2.48 -35.05
N ASP A 64 -37.73 -1.26 -35.59
CA ASP A 64 -36.57 -0.39 -35.76
C ASP A 64 -35.57 -0.59 -34.64
N GLY A 65 -34.33 -0.86 -35.08
CA GLY A 65 -33.11 -1.08 -34.32
C GLY A 65 -33.35 -1.25 -32.84
N VAL A 66 -33.16 -2.48 -32.34
CA VAL A 66 -32.97 -2.70 -30.90
C VAL A 66 -31.99 -1.62 -30.47
N ASN A 67 -32.54 -0.59 -29.82
CA ASN A 67 -31.78 0.55 -29.39
C ASN A 67 -30.90 -0.07 -28.34
N SER A 68 -29.67 -0.41 -28.74
CA SER A 68 -28.61 -0.95 -27.92
C SER A 68 -28.38 0.09 -26.83
N TRP A 69 -29.25 0.06 -25.84
CA TRP A 69 -29.26 1.00 -24.74
C TRP A 69 -27.91 0.79 -24.07
N PRO A 70 -27.05 1.82 -24.01
CA PRO A 70 -25.61 1.67 -23.92
C PRO A 70 -25.22 1.38 -22.47
N LEU A 71 -25.56 0.17 -22.02
CA LEU A 71 -25.13 -0.36 -20.73
C LEU A 71 -23.63 -0.70 -20.73
N ASP A 72 -22.93 -0.43 -21.84
CA ASP A 72 -21.49 -0.58 -21.97
C ASP A 72 -20.69 0.59 -21.36
N TRP A 73 -21.26 1.79 -21.22
CA TRP A 73 -20.55 2.89 -20.54
C TRP A 73 -20.32 2.63 -19.04
N GLY A 74 -21.16 1.79 -18.42
CA GLY A 74 -21.04 1.41 -17.01
C GLY A 74 -19.79 0.57 -16.72
N TRP A 75 -19.41 -0.33 -17.64
CA TRP A 75 -18.20 -1.15 -17.51
C TRP A 75 -16.93 -0.34 -17.73
N TRP A 76 -16.95 0.65 -18.61
CA TRP A 76 -15.85 1.61 -18.74
C TRP A 76 -15.69 2.47 -17.48
N CYS A 77 -16.79 2.90 -16.87
CA CYS A 77 -16.75 3.58 -15.56
C CYS A 77 -16.17 2.66 -14.48
N LEU A 78 -16.61 1.40 -14.42
CA LEU A 78 -16.10 0.42 -13.47
C LEU A 78 -14.61 0.11 -13.71
N GLY A 79 -14.20 -0.06 -14.96
CA GLY A 79 -12.81 -0.24 -15.35
C GLY A 79 -11.94 0.96 -14.98
N GLY A 80 -12.43 2.18 -15.24
CA GLY A 80 -11.78 3.42 -14.84
C GLY A 80 -11.61 3.53 -13.32
N ILE A 81 -12.64 3.19 -12.55
CA ILE A 81 -12.58 3.16 -11.08
C ILE A 81 -11.56 2.13 -10.60
N VAL A 82 -11.57 0.92 -11.16
CA VAL A 82 -10.61 -0.13 -10.80
C VAL A 82 -9.18 0.32 -11.10
N ILE A 83 -8.92 0.90 -12.26
CA ILE A 83 -7.61 1.44 -12.63
C ILE A 83 -7.21 2.56 -11.66
N LEU A 84 -8.12 3.48 -11.35
CA LEU A 84 -7.85 4.57 -10.40
C LEU A 84 -7.48 4.02 -9.03
N VAL A 85 -8.23 3.04 -8.52
CA VAL A 85 -7.94 2.38 -7.23
C VAL A 85 -6.57 1.71 -7.27
N ILE A 86 -6.23 1.01 -8.35
CA ILE A 86 -4.90 0.38 -8.51
C ILE A 86 -3.81 1.46 -8.50
N VAL A 87 -3.94 2.52 -9.30
CA VAL A 87 -2.95 3.60 -9.37
C VAL A 87 -2.76 4.27 -8.01
N VAL A 88 -3.85 4.63 -7.33
CA VAL A 88 -3.80 5.22 -5.98
C VAL A 88 -3.17 4.27 -4.98
N THR A 89 -3.53 2.98 -5.03
CA THR A 89 -2.99 1.96 -4.13
C THR A 89 -1.51 1.76 -4.37
N VAL A 90 -1.08 1.63 -5.62
CA VAL A 90 0.33 1.47 -6.00
C VAL A 90 1.12 2.71 -5.62
N TRP A 91 0.59 3.91 -5.89
CA TRP A 91 1.24 5.16 -5.51
C TRP A 91 1.40 5.28 -3.99
N TRP A 92 0.34 4.94 -3.22
CA TRP A 92 0.38 4.93 -1.77
C TRP A 92 1.36 3.88 -1.22
N LEU A 93 1.37 2.68 -1.80
CA LEU A 93 2.33 1.63 -1.47
C LEU A 93 3.75 2.09 -1.76
N MET A 94 4.04 2.62 -2.96
CA MET A 94 5.35 3.11 -3.34
C MET A 94 5.82 4.22 -2.41
N ARG A 95 4.94 5.17 -2.07
CA ARG A 95 5.21 6.22 -1.09
C ARG A 95 5.59 5.58 0.25
N ARG A 96 4.81 4.63 0.75
CA ARG A 96 5.08 3.90 2.00
C ARG A 96 6.37 3.06 1.95
N TYR A 97 6.64 2.41 0.82
CA TYR A 97 7.83 1.60 0.61
C TYR A 97 9.08 2.48 0.59
N ARG A 98 9.06 3.63 -0.09
CA ARG A 98 10.17 4.60 -0.08
C ARG A 98 10.44 5.11 1.33
N PHE A 99 9.40 5.45 2.09
CA PHE A 99 9.53 5.83 3.50
C PHE A 99 10.15 4.72 4.35
N ASN A 100 9.70 3.47 4.20
CA ASN A 100 10.26 2.38 4.98
C ASN A 100 11.67 1.96 4.52
N LYS A 101 12.00 2.13 3.25
CA LYS A 101 13.30 1.77 2.67
C LYS A 101 14.41 2.67 3.21
N ALA A 102 14.20 3.99 3.22
CA ALA A 102 15.18 4.94 3.75
C ALA A 102 15.52 4.67 5.23
N ARG A 103 14.51 4.33 6.05
CA ARG A 103 14.72 3.95 7.45
C ARG A 103 15.52 2.66 7.58
N ARG A 104 15.20 1.65 6.77
CA ARG A 104 15.91 0.36 6.79
C ARG A 104 17.37 0.53 6.37
N GLU A 105 17.61 1.25 5.29
CA GLU A 105 18.97 1.56 4.80
C GLU A 105 19.79 2.31 5.86
N ALA A 106 19.18 3.24 6.59
CA ALA A 106 19.85 3.93 7.68
C ALA A 106 20.17 2.99 8.85
N LEU A 107 19.24 2.11 9.23
CA LEU A 107 19.47 1.14 10.30
C LEU A 107 20.54 0.11 9.94
N THR A 108 20.57 -0.36 8.69
CA THR A 108 21.63 -1.27 8.22
C THR A 108 22.98 -0.56 8.19
N TYR A 109 23.03 0.68 7.69
CA TYR A 109 24.24 1.47 7.67
C TYR A 109 24.79 1.70 9.09
N LEU A 110 23.94 2.05 10.07
CA LEU A 110 24.38 2.17 11.46
C LEU A 110 24.83 0.84 12.05
N ALA A 111 24.19 -0.27 11.71
CA ALA A 111 24.56 -1.60 12.22
C ALA A 111 25.92 -2.09 11.70
N GLU A 112 26.35 -1.64 10.52
CA GLU A 112 27.67 -1.96 9.96
C GLU A 112 28.82 -1.21 10.65
N ILE A 113 28.53 -0.05 11.24
CA ILE A 113 29.54 0.75 11.94
C ILE A 113 29.99 0.00 13.20
N THR A 114 31.27 -0.32 13.24
CA THR A 114 31.92 -0.96 14.40
C THR A 114 32.78 0.06 15.13
N GLY A 115 32.86 -0.03 16.46
CA GLY A 115 33.68 0.87 17.27
C GLY A 115 35.19 0.76 17.06
N ALA A 116 35.66 -0.16 16.20
CA ALA A 116 37.06 -0.29 15.81
C ALA A 116 37.51 0.81 14.84
N GLU A 117 36.57 1.47 14.17
CA GLU A 117 36.86 2.56 13.24
C GLU A 117 37.18 3.85 13.99
N THR A 118 38.32 4.49 13.69
CA THR A 118 38.69 5.78 14.31
C THR A 118 37.70 6.91 13.96
N ASN A 119 36.99 6.76 12.84
CA ASN A 119 36.01 7.74 12.34
C ASN A 119 34.57 7.40 12.74
N TRP A 120 34.35 6.52 13.72
CA TRP A 120 33.00 6.11 14.15
C TRP A 120 32.05 7.29 14.46
N PRO A 121 32.47 8.42 15.09
CA PRO A 121 31.53 9.51 15.40
C PRO A 121 31.02 10.18 14.12
N MET A 122 31.93 10.39 13.15
CA MET A 122 31.60 10.96 11.86
C MET A 122 30.68 10.05 11.05
N LEU A 123 30.89 8.73 11.09
CA LEU A 123 30.03 7.77 10.40
C LEU A 123 28.61 7.77 10.96
N ILE A 124 28.45 7.76 12.29
CA ILE A 124 27.13 7.82 12.95
C ILE A 124 26.44 9.14 12.61
N ASN A 125 27.14 10.27 12.71
CA ASN A 125 26.58 11.59 12.40
C ASN A 125 26.17 11.71 10.93
N THR A 126 26.97 11.16 10.01
CA THR A 126 26.65 11.10 8.58
C THR A 126 25.40 10.26 8.32
N GLY A 127 25.27 9.12 9.01
CA GLY A 127 24.07 8.27 8.95
C GLY A 127 22.82 9.01 9.42
N LEU A 128 22.90 9.71 10.55
CA LEU A 128 21.80 10.53 11.08
C LEU A 128 21.43 11.67 10.11
N LYS A 129 22.41 12.42 9.61
CA LYS A 129 22.16 13.51 8.64
C LYS A 129 21.54 13.00 7.35
N ARG A 130 22.08 11.91 6.77
CA ARG A 130 21.52 11.28 5.56
C ARG A 130 20.08 10.83 5.79
N THR A 131 19.80 10.27 6.95
CA THR A 131 18.44 9.87 7.34
C THR A 131 17.55 11.11 7.41
N ALA A 132 17.92 12.13 8.18
CA ALA A 132 17.13 13.35 8.31
C ALA A 132 16.87 14.02 6.94
N MET A 133 17.88 14.19 6.10
CA MET A 133 17.72 14.77 4.75
C MET A 133 16.83 13.94 3.84
N SER A 134 16.73 12.62 4.04
CA SER A 134 15.82 11.78 3.25
C SER A 134 14.34 11.99 3.58
N TYR A 135 14.02 12.48 4.79
CA TYR A 135 12.65 12.76 5.23
C TYR A 135 12.30 14.24 5.21
N PHE A 136 13.28 15.11 5.45
CA PHE A 136 13.09 16.54 5.56
C PHE A 136 13.84 17.24 4.41
N GLN A 137 13.11 17.82 3.45
CA GLN A 137 13.66 18.48 2.27
C GLN A 137 14.16 19.92 2.54
N THR A 138 14.70 20.19 3.73
CA THR A 138 15.11 21.55 4.10
C THR A 138 16.63 21.67 4.02
N GLU A 139 17.12 22.59 3.17
CA GLU A 139 18.57 22.91 3.06
C GLU A 139 19.18 23.31 4.41
N ASP A 140 18.36 23.80 5.34
CA ASP A 140 18.78 24.22 6.68
C ASP A 140 19.35 23.06 7.50
N ILE A 141 18.89 21.83 7.30
CA ILE A 141 19.31 20.65 8.10
C ILE A 141 20.78 20.31 7.86
N ALA A 142 21.28 20.49 6.63
CA ALA A 142 22.67 20.24 6.32
C ALA A 142 23.61 21.16 7.12
N LYS A 143 23.16 22.41 7.38
CA LYS A 143 23.91 23.45 8.10
C LYS A 143 23.86 23.28 9.62
N LEU A 144 22.89 22.54 10.17
CA LEU A 144 22.80 22.29 11.59
C LEU A 144 23.98 21.42 12.07
N SER A 145 24.66 21.88 13.13
CA SER A 145 25.75 21.17 13.81
C SER A 145 25.74 21.50 15.30
N GLY A 146 26.26 20.61 16.15
CA GLY A 146 26.35 20.85 17.60
C GLY A 146 24.97 20.92 18.27
N LYS A 147 24.74 21.94 19.10
CA LYS A 147 23.50 22.09 19.90
C LYS A 147 22.23 22.21 19.05
N PRO A 148 22.14 23.09 18.03
CA PRO A 148 20.97 23.17 17.15
C PRO A 148 20.59 21.85 16.49
N TRP A 149 21.59 21.00 16.22
CA TRP A 149 21.34 19.68 15.65
C TRP A 149 20.69 18.73 16.67
N VAL A 150 21.19 18.68 17.90
CA VAL A 150 20.59 17.85 18.96
C VAL A 150 19.17 18.32 19.31
N GLU A 151 18.94 19.64 19.36
CA GLU A 151 17.61 20.22 19.56
C GLU A 151 16.64 19.83 18.43
N PHE A 152 17.09 19.89 17.17
CA PHE A 152 16.30 19.41 16.05
C PHE A 152 15.93 17.93 16.21
N LEU A 153 16.91 17.07 16.52
CA LEU A 153 16.68 15.64 16.67
C LEU A 153 15.68 15.35 17.81
N THR A 154 15.84 16.00 18.96
CA THR A 154 14.98 15.81 20.14
C THR A 154 13.57 16.36 19.94
N SER A 155 13.40 17.44 19.16
CA SER A 155 12.07 17.99 18.81
C SER A 155 11.18 17.03 18.01
N ARG A 156 11.76 15.98 17.41
CA ARG A 156 11.05 14.97 16.61
C ARG A 156 10.72 13.69 17.38
N LEU A 157 11.04 13.65 18.67
CA LEU A 157 10.80 12.52 19.55
C LEU A 157 9.70 12.86 20.55
N ASP A 158 9.08 11.82 21.11
CA ASP A 158 8.27 11.99 22.31
C ASP A 158 9.16 12.37 23.51
N VAL A 159 8.58 13.08 24.47
CA VAL A 159 9.31 13.63 25.63
C VAL A 159 10.09 12.54 26.37
N ALA A 160 9.47 11.37 26.57
CA ALA A 160 10.09 10.25 27.25
C ALA A 160 11.35 9.72 26.52
N THR A 161 11.27 9.55 25.20
CA THR A 161 12.42 9.05 24.42
C THR A 161 13.47 10.14 24.22
N SER A 162 13.06 11.40 24.12
CA SER A 162 14.00 12.51 23.97
C SER A 162 14.97 12.60 25.14
N SER A 163 14.51 12.43 26.39
CA SER A 163 15.38 12.48 27.57
C SER A 163 16.41 11.35 27.62
N GLU A 164 16.07 10.16 27.11
CA GLU A 164 16.99 9.02 27.06
C GLU A 164 18.09 9.22 26.00
N VAL A 165 17.72 9.78 24.85
CA VAL A 165 18.58 9.88 23.66
C VAL A 165 19.48 11.12 23.68
N THR A 166 19.02 12.22 24.29
CA THR A 166 19.75 13.51 24.37
C THR A 166 21.20 13.38 24.86
N PRO A 167 21.52 12.68 25.97
CA PRO A 167 22.89 12.60 26.46
C PRO A 167 23.81 11.94 25.44
N GLY A 168 23.41 10.83 24.81
CA GLY A 168 24.24 10.15 23.82
C GLY A 168 24.43 10.94 22.52
N LEU A 169 23.42 11.72 22.09
CA LEU A 169 23.57 12.63 20.96
C LEU A 169 24.49 13.81 21.26
N THR A 170 24.45 14.32 22.49
CA THR A 170 25.33 15.41 22.94
C THR A 170 26.77 14.92 23.00
N THR A 171 27.02 13.77 23.63
CA THR A 171 28.33 13.12 23.65
C THR A 171 28.84 12.86 22.23
N LEU A 172 27.98 12.42 21.30
CA LEU A 172 28.36 12.22 19.90
C LEU A 172 28.88 13.52 19.26
N GLN A 173 28.21 14.66 19.49
CA GLN A 173 28.66 15.95 18.95
C GLN A 173 30.00 16.39 19.55
N GLU A 174 30.24 16.12 20.83
CA GLU A 174 31.52 16.41 21.48
C GLU A 174 32.65 15.53 20.88
N GLN A 175 32.39 14.23 20.71
CA GLN A 175 33.35 13.29 20.14
C GLN A 175 33.70 13.59 18.67
N LEU A 176 32.86 14.32 17.93
CA LEU A 176 33.15 14.74 16.55
C LEU A 176 34.34 15.71 16.45
N TYR A 177 34.63 16.47 17.50
CA TYR A 177 35.70 17.48 17.51
C TYR A 177 36.97 17.00 18.24
N ILE A 178 36.97 15.75 18.74
CA ILE A 178 38.11 15.17 19.43
C ILE A 178 38.92 14.34 18.41
N PRO A 179 40.24 14.56 18.26
CA PRO A 179 41.08 13.85 17.27
C PRO A 179 41.16 12.33 17.48
N ALA A 180 40.99 11.87 18.72
CA ALA A 180 40.99 10.46 19.10
C ALA A 180 39.75 10.16 19.96
N PRO A 181 38.63 9.76 19.35
CA PRO A 181 37.38 9.57 20.07
C PRO A 181 37.45 8.36 21.00
N ASN A 182 36.91 8.52 22.21
CA ASN A 182 36.91 7.49 23.24
C ASN A 182 35.92 6.38 22.88
N GLN A 183 36.42 5.15 22.74
CA GLN A 183 35.62 3.99 22.35
C GLN A 183 34.56 3.60 23.41
N SER A 184 34.75 4.01 24.67
CA SER A 184 33.77 3.81 25.75
C SER A 184 32.41 4.46 25.46
N HIS A 185 32.39 5.57 24.73
CA HIS A 185 31.16 6.29 24.39
C HIS A 185 30.48 5.75 23.12
N PHE A 186 31.15 4.88 22.36
CA PHE A 186 30.62 4.31 21.11
C PHE A 186 29.25 3.67 21.32
N ALA A 187 29.12 2.77 22.29
CA ALA A 187 27.88 2.03 22.53
C ALA A 187 26.70 2.96 22.87
N GLN A 188 26.95 3.98 23.68
CA GLN A 188 25.92 4.95 24.07
C GLN A 188 25.48 5.81 22.87
N CYS A 189 26.43 6.32 22.07
CA CYS A 189 26.14 7.14 20.90
C CYS A 189 25.41 6.32 19.82
N HIS A 190 25.87 5.09 19.59
CA HIS A 190 25.27 4.17 18.63
C HIS A 190 23.84 3.80 19.00
N GLN A 191 23.60 3.43 20.26
CA GLN A 191 22.26 3.12 20.74
C GLN A 191 21.33 4.32 20.67
N SER A 192 21.80 5.50 21.07
CA SER A 192 21.02 6.75 20.98
C SER A 192 20.61 7.06 19.53
N ALA A 193 21.54 6.89 18.58
CA ALA A 193 21.27 7.06 17.17
C ALA A 193 20.26 6.02 16.63
N LEU A 194 20.40 4.75 17.01
CA LEU A 194 19.46 3.69 16.64
C LEU A 194 18.05 3.93 17.20
N VAL A 195 17.95 4.33 18.47
CA VAL A 195 16.66 4.66 19.12
C VAL A 195 16.03 5.85 18.41
N TRP A 196 16.80 6.88 18.07
CA TRP A 196 16.32 8.03 17.30
C TRP A 196 15.73 7.59 15.95
N ILE A 197 16.47 6.84 15.12
CA ILE A 197 15.96 6.38 13.81
C ILE A 197 14.70 5.51 13.96
N LYS A 198 14.58 4.78 15.08
CA LYS A 198 13.42 3.93 15.36
C LYS A 198 12.19 4.71 15.84
N SER A 199 12.39 5.76 16.63
CA SER A 199 11.33 6.47 17.35
C SER A 199 10.97 7.82 16.74
N ALA A 200 11.83 8.38 15.89
CA ALA A 200 11.60 9.68 15.26
C ALA A 200 10.28 9.69 14.50
N ASP A 201 9.49 10.74 14.72
CA ASP A 201 8.31 11.00 13.93
C ASP A 201 8.74 11.59 12.58
N LEU A 202 8.70 10.74 11.57
CA LEU A 202 9.10 11.04 10.19
C LEU A 202 7.88 11.27 9.29
N LYS A 203 6.69 11.48 9.86
CA LYS A 203 5.50 11.84 9.09
C LYS A 203 5.69 13.23 8.50
N ASP A 204 5.60 13.29 7.17
CA ASP A 204 5.66 14.51 6.36
C ASP A 204 5.00 15.72 7.03
N ILE A 205 5.79 16.77 7.18
CA ILE A 205 5.32 18.13 7.41
C ILE A 205 4.64 18.56 6.12
N LYS A 206 3.36 18.95 6.18
CA LYS A 206 2.69 19.63 5.05
C LYS A 206 3.55 20.81 4.60
N PRO A 207 3.72 21.08 3.29
CA PRO A 207 4.40 22.29 2.86
C PRO A 207 3.73 23.48 3.53
N ASN A 208 4.52 24.33 4.20
CA ASN A 208 4.00 25.52 4.85
C ASN A 208 3.36 26.41 3.77
N THR A 209 2.04 26.36 3.64
CA THR A 209 1.30 27.40 2.93
C THR A 209 1.19 28.61 3.88
N SER A 210 2.33 29.12 4.35
CA SER A 210 2.43 30.48 4.85
C SER A 210 2.58 31.37 3.63
N GLY A 211 1.45 31.64 2.98
CA GLY A 211 1.31 32.81 2.14
C GLY A 211 1.53 34.03 3.03
N ASN A 212 2.79 34.44 3.18
CA ASN A 212 3.16 35.70 3.76
C ASN A 212 2.68 36.79 2.80
N LYS A 213 1.43 37.20 2.98
CA LYS A 213 0.88 38.43 2.42
C LYS A 213 1.49 39.58 3.22
N VAL A 214 2.77 39.85 2.98
CA VAL A 214 3.37 41.16 3.24
C VAL A 214 2.65 42.14 2.31
N ARG A 215 1.49 42.62 2.77
CA ARG A 215 0.92 43.86 2.25
C ARG A 215 1.91 44.95 2.64
N GLY A 216 2.49 45.57 1.61
CA GLY A 216 3.41 46.67 1.75
C GLY A 216 2.81 47.74 2.65
N GLN A 217 3.62 48.19 3.59
CA GLN A 217 3.33 49.34 4.41
C GLN A 217 4.61 50.18 4.53
N TYR A 218 5.10 50.63 3.38
CA TYR A 218 6.03 51.75 3.24
C TYR A 218 5.76 52.42 1.89
N ALA A 219 4.92 53.44 1.89
CA ALA A 219 4.89 54.55 0.94
C ALA A 219 3.99 55.64 1.54
#